data_AF-A0A7S2C0S3-F1
#
_entry.id   AF-A0A7S2C0S3-F1
#
_cell.length_a   1.000
_cell.length_b   1.000
_cell.length_c   1.000
_cell.angle_alpha   90.00
_cell.angle_beta   90.00
_cell.angle_gamma   90.00
#
_symmetry.space_group_name_H-M   'P 1'
#
loop_
_entity.id
_entity.type
_entity.pdbx_description
1 polymer ?
#
loop_
_entity_poly.entity_id
_entity_poly.type
_entity_poly.pdbx_seq_one_letter_code
_entity_poly.pdbx_strand_id
1 'polypeptide(L)'
;PATGQLWLTEMDFATAGFRNLRANPLLFSLIRSTEPYLDTYADYQTSPEGPPHDLRNIGFGRIRLAAATGRHFALLATKPADGVDARTEPIDDRRAETAKADTHLQTWEAKT
;
A
#
# COMPACT_ATOMS: atom_id res chain seq x y z
N PRO A 1 30.00 0.04 -2.94
CA PRO A 1 29.22 0.37 -1.71
C PRO A 1 27.82 -0.22 -1.80
N ALA A 2 27.38 -0.99 -0.80
CA ALA A 2 26.02 -1.52 -0.76
C ALA A 2 25.05 -0.36 -0.47
N THR A 3 24.28 0.03 -1.47
CA THR A 3 23.20 1.02 -1.31
C THR A 3 22.12 0.41 -0.42
N GLY A 4 21.86 1.04 0.73
CA GLY A 4 20.85 0.57 1.67
C GLY A 4 19.45 0.59 1.04
N GLN A 5 18.65 -0.44 1.32
CA GLN A 5 17.29 -0.56 0.82
C GLN A 5 16.33 -0.88 1.97
N LEU A 6 15.16 -0.26 1.93
CA LEU A 6 14.01 -0.60 2.76
C LEU A 6 12.97 -1.27 1.87
N TRP A 7 12.48 -2.43 2.32
CA TRP A 7 11.41 -3.15 1.66
C TRP A 7 10.24 -3.30 2.63
N LEU A 8 9.04 -2.99 2.15
CA LEU A 8 7.78 -3.09 2.88
C LEU A 8 6.77 -3.85 2.03
N THR A 9 5.97 -4.69 2.66
CA THR A 9 4.80 -5.33 2.04
C THR A 9 3.61 -5.15 2.93
N GLU A 10 2.54 -4.59 2.39
CA GLU A 10 1.37 -4.21 3.18
C GLU A 10 0.06 -4.44 2.43
N MET A 11 -1.05 -4.42 3.18
CA MET A 11 -2.39 -4.33 2.62
C MET A 11 -2.52 -3.09 1.75
N ASP A 12 -3.18 -3.19 0.60
CA ASP A 12 -3.47 -2.06 -0.27
C ASP A 12 -4.93 -1.61 -0.11
N PHE A 13 -5.16 -0.62 0.76
CA PHE A 13 -6.49 -0.08 1.04
C PHE A 13 -7.11 0.68 -0.14
N ALA A 14 -6.35 0.99 -1.19
CA ALA A 14 -6.89 1.58 -2.41
C ALA A 14 -7.60 0.53 -3.30
N THR A 15 -7.36 -0.76 -3.09
CA THR A 15 -7.97 -1.83 -3.87
C THR A 15 -9.48 -1.96 -3.63
N ALA A 16 -10.21 -2.36 -4.67
CA ALA A 16 -11.68 -2.50 -4.60
C ALA A 16 -12.12 -3.47 -3.49
N GLY A 17 -11.35 -4.53 -3.24
CA GLY A 17 -11.66 -5.50 -2.19
C GLY A 17 -11.72 -4.85 -0.81
N PHE A 18 -10.68 -4.10 -0.43
CA PHE A 18 -10.64 -3.42 0.86
C PHE A 18 -11.61 -2.25 0.94
N ARG A 19 -11.80 -1.49 -0.14
CA ARG A 19 -12.83 -0.43 -0.19
C ARG A 19 -14.24 -0.97 0.08
N ASN A 20 -14.61 -2.09 -0.56
CA ASN A 20 -15.92 -2.70 -0.39
C ASN A 20 -16.08 -3.32 1.01
N LEU A 21 -15.04 -3.94 1.54
CA LEU A 21 -15.01 -4.46 2.91
C LEU A 21 -15.21 -3.33 3.93
N ARG A 22 -14.47 -2.22 3.80
CA ARG A 22 -14.58 -1.04 4.69
C ARG A 22 -15.95 -0.36 4.63
N ALA A 23 -16.62 -0.42 3.49
CA ALA A 23 -17.96 0.13 3.30
C ALA A 23 -19.07 -0.72 3.96
N ASN A 24 -18.79 -1.97 4.33
CA ASN A 24 -19.77 -2.85 4.98
C ASN A 24 -19.59 -2.84 6.51
N PRO A 25 -20.47 -2.18 7.28
CA PRO A 25 -20.31 -2.03 8.72
C PRO A 25 -20.31 -3.37 9.45
N LEU A 26 -21.08 -4.35 8.98
CA LEU A 26 -21.18 -5.67 9.60
C LEU A 26 -19.90 -6.47 9.39
N LEU A 27 -19.44 -6.60 8.15
CA LEU A 27 -18.26 -7.40 7.80
C LEU A 27 -16.96 -6.79 8.33
N PHE A 28 -16.90 -5.46 8.47
CA PHE A 28 -15.73 -4.77 8.99
C PHE A 28 -15.80 -4.49 10.50
N SER A 29 -16.95 -4.72 11.15
CA SER A 29 -17.11 -4.50 12.60
C SER A 29 -16.12 -5.33 13.43
N LEU A 30 -15.95 -6.60 13.06
CA LEU A 30 -15.05 -7.51 13.76
C LEU A 30 -13.59 -7.03 13.66
N ILE A 31 -13.16 -6.63 12.47
CA ILE A 31 -11.79 -6.15 12.23
C ILE A 31 -11.55 -4.82 12.96
N ARG A 32 -12.51 -3.87 12.89
CA ARG A 32 -12.43 -2.60 13.64
C ARG A 32 -12.40 -2.80 15.15
N SER A 33 -13.08 -3.84 15.65
CA SER A 33 -13.09 -4.15 17.08
C SER A 33 -11.74 -4.64 17.59
N THR A 34 -10.92 -5.25 16.73
CA THR A 34 -9.57 -5.72 17.06
C THR A 34 -8.47 -4.71 16.69
N GLU A 35 -8.73 -3.80 15.75
CA GLU A 35 -7.77 -2.82 15.27
C GLU A 35 -8.35 -1.39 15.31
N PRO A 36 -8.22 -0.69 16.46
CA PRO A 36 -8.89 0.60 16.68
C PRO A 36 -8.38 1.74 15.78
N TYR A 37 -7.18 1.60 15.20
CA TYR A 37 -6.57 2.61 14.32
C TYR A 37 -6.61 2.22 12.84
N LEU A 38 -7.29 1.13 12.48
CA LEU A 38 -7.26 0.60 11.12
C LEU A 38 -7.78 1.60 10.09
N ASP A 39 -8.88 2.29 10.40
CA ASP A 39 -9.42 3.29 9.47
C ASP A 39 -8.47 4.49 9.33
N THR A 40 -7.91 4.98 10.44
CA THR A 40 -6.91 6.06 10.39
C THR A 40 -5.68 5.65 9.58
N TYR A 41 -5.20 4.42 9.74
CA TYR A 41 -4.08 3.89 8.99
C TYR A 41 -4.41 3.73 7.50
N ALA A 42 -5.60 3.21 7.17
CA ALA A 42 -6.05 3.06 5.80
C ALA A 42 -6.23 4.42 5.10
N ASP A 43 -6.73 5.43 5.81
CA ASP A 43 -6.88 6.79 5.30
C ASP A 43 -5.51 7.44 5.09
N TYR A 44 -4.57 7.27 6.03
CA TYR A 44 -3.18 7.70 5.86
C TYR A 44 -2.53 7.03 4.63
N GLN A 45 -2.64 5.70 4.50
CA GLN A 45 -2.03 4.95 3.40
C GLN A 45 -2.54 5.39 2.02
N THR A 46 -3.83 5.76 1.94
CA THR A 46 -4.47 6.19 0.69
C THR A 46 -4.39 7.70 0.45
N SER A 47 -3.87 8.47 1.41
CA SER A 47 -3.70 9.91 1.28
C SER A 47 -2.53 10.30 0.37
N PRO A 48 -2.51 11.53 -0.17
CA PRO A 48 -1.36 12.08 -0.90
C PRO A 48 -0.07 12.13 -0.07
N GLU A 49 -0.19 12.16 1.26
CA GLU A 49 0.90 12.21 2.24
C GLU A 49 1.19 10.83 2.84
N GLY A 50 0.80 9.76 2.16
CA GLY A 50 0.98 8.39 2.64
C GLY A 50 2.45 7.92 2.68
N PRO A 51 2.68 6.63 2.97
CA PRO A 51 4.02 6.06 3.21
C PRO A 51 5.09 6.39 2.16
N PRO A 52 4.80 6.38 0.84
CA PRO A 52 5.78 6.76 -0.17
C PRO A 52 6.25 8.20 -0.04
N HIS A 53 5.36 9.11 0.35
CA HIS A 53 5.66 10.52 0.51
C HIS A 53 6.51 10.76 1.76
N ASP A 54 6.18 10.08 2.86
CA ASP A 54 6.96 10.17 4.10
C ASP A 54 8.37 9.61 3.95
N LEU A 55 8.53 8.47 3.26
CA LEU A 55 9.86 7.92 2.96
C LEU A 55 10.70 8.91 2.14
N ARG A 56 10.09 9.60 1.18
CA ARG A 56 10.74 10.66 0.42
C ARG A 56 11.16 11.82 1.32
N ASN A 57 10.27 12.30 2.19
CA ASN A 57 10.55 13.39 3.12
C ASN A 57 11.73 13.07 4.07
N ILE A 58 11.81 11.81 4.53
CA ILE A 58 12.90 11.28 5.37
C ILE A 58 14.24 11.22 4.61
N GLY A 59 14.22 11.21 3.27
CA GLY A 59 15.42 11.26 2.43
C GLY A 59 15.71 9.98 1.66
N PHE A 60 14.74 9.06 1.54
CA PHE A 60 14.84 8.01 0.51
C PHE A 60 14.66 8.64 -0.87
N GLY A 61 15.39 8.10 -1.86
CA GLY A 61 15.33 8.61 -3.23
C GLY A 61 14.41 7.81 -4.10
N ARG A 62 14.97 6.76 -4.71
CA ARG A 62 14.21 5.87 -5.59
C ARG A 62 13.20 5.06 -4.79
N ILE A 63 11.92 5.43 -4.92
CA ILE A 63 10.78 4.74 -4.32
C ILE A 63 9.95 4.10 -5.43
N ARG A 64 9.67 2.80 -5.30
CA ARG A 64 8.88 2.02 -6.25
C ARG A 64 7.77 1.28 -5.52
N LEU A 65 6.57 1.31 -6.07
CA LEU A 65 5.45 0.51 -5.62
C LEU A 65 4.97 -0.42 -6.73
N ALA A 66 4.67 -1.65 -6.37
CA ALA A 66 4.05 -2.63 -7.25
C ALA A 66 3.00 -3.41 -6.47
N ALA A 67 1.97 -3.91 -7.16
CA ALA A 67 1.03 -4.84 -6.55
C ALA A 67 1.74 -6.17 -6.33
N ALA A 68 1.75 -6.64 -5.08
CA ALA A 68 2.26 -7.96 -4.71
C ALA A 68 1.19 -9.03 -4.97
N THR A 69 -0.06 -8.71 -4.62
CA THR A 69 -1.26 -9.52 -4.93
C THR A 69 -2.42 -8.59 -5.31
N GLY A 70 -3.62 -9.12 -5.57
CA GLY A 70 -4.82 -8.30 -5.80
C GLY A 70 -5.25 -7.42 -4.62
N ARG A 71 -4.65 -7.61 -3.42
CA ARG A 71 -4.98 -6.90 -2.17
C ARG A 71 -3.77 -6.35 -1.42
N HIS A 72 -2.56 -6.62 -1.87
CA HIS A 72 -1.33 -6.19 -1.18
C HIS A 72 -0.40 -5.49 -2.15
N PHE A 73 0.40 -4.54 -1.66
CA PHE A 73 1.48 -3.94 -2.42
C PHE A 73 2.84 -4.26 -1.81
N ALA A 74 3.87 -4.17 -2.63
CA ALA A 74 5.26 -4.11 -2.23
C ALA A 74 5.80 -2.71 -2.51
N LEU A 75 6.53 -2.15 -1.56
CA LEU A 75 7.23 -0.88 -1.66
C LEU A 75 8.72 -1.11 -1.47
N LEU A 76 9.52 -0.58 -2.39
CA LEU A 76 10.98 -0.57 -2.29
C LEU A 76 11.47 0.87 -2.27
N ALA A 77 12.17 1.26 -1.22
CA ALA A 77 12.82 2.56 -1.10
C ALA A 77 14.33 2.39 -1.00
N THR A 78 15.09 3.09 -1.85
CA THR A 78 16.55 3.00 -1.89
C THR A 78 17.18 4.26 -1.30
N LYS A 79 18.13 4.09 -0.40
CA LYS A 79 18.94 5.20 0.14
C LYS A 79 19.71 5.84 -1.03
N PRO A 80 19.65 7.17 -1.22
CA PRO A 80 20.45 7.84 -2.22
C PRO A 80 21.95 7.76 -1.88
N ALA A 81 22.80 8.05 -2.86
CA ALA A 81 24.22 8.26 -2.60
C ALA A 81 24.43 9.44 -1.64
N ASP A 82 25.51 9.40 -0.86
CA ASP A 82 25.77 10.45 0.13
C ASP A 82 25.89 11.82 -0.56
N GLY A 83 25.22 12.84 0.00
CA GLY A 83 25.17 14.20 -0.55
C GLY A 83 24.14 14.42 -1.67
N VAL A 84 23.37 13.41 -2.07
CA VAL A 84 22.28 13.56 -3.05
C VAL A 84 20.95 13.79 -2.34
N ASP A 85 20.31 14.94 -2.61
CA ASP A 85 18.91 15.15 -2.25
C ASP A 85 18.02 14.55 -3.34
N ALA A 86 17.34 13.46 -3.00
CA ALA A 86 16.48 12.73 -3.91
C ALA A 86 14.97 12.99 -3.66
N ARG A 87 14.63 14.02 -2.87
CA ARG A 87 13.23 14.43 -2.63
C ARG A 87 12.49 14.88 -3.90
N THR A 88 13.23 15.20 -4.96
CA THR A 88 12.68 15.60 -6.26
C THR A 88 12.47 14.41 -7.20
N GLU A 89 12.95 13.21 -6.87
CA GLU A 89 12.70 12.02 -7.69
C GLU A 89 11.20 11.67 -7.67
N PRO A 90 10.63 11.28 -8.83
CA PRO A 90 9.24 10.85 -8.89
C PRO A 90 9.08 9.51 -8.20
N ILE A 91 7.95 9.34 -7.51
CA ILE A 91 7.52 8.07 -6.95
C ILE A 91 6.99 7.22 -8.11
N ASP A 92 7.59 6.05 -8.33
CA ASP A 92 7.19 5.11 -9.39
C ASP A 92 6.13 4.15 -8.83
N ASP A 93 4.86 4.55 -8.88
CA ASP A 93 3.74 3.73 -8.45
C ASP A 93 3.10 2.97 -9.61
N ARG A 94 3.36 1.66 -9.67
CA ARG A 94 2.84 0.75 -10.70
C ARG A 94 1.78 -0.21 -10.17
N ARG A 95 1.19 0.05 -9.01
CA ARG A 95 0.20 -0.88 -8.42
C ARG A 95 -0.97 -1.14 -9.36
N ALA A 96 -1.47 -0.13 -10.06
CA ALA A 96 -2.55 -0.29 -11.03
C ALA A 96 -2.15 -1.17 -12.23
N GLU A 97 -0.92 -1.04 -12.73
CA GLU A 97 -0.41 -1.79 -13.89
C GLU A 97 -0.04 -3.24 -13.54
N THR A 98 0.41 -3.47 -12.32
CA THR A 98 0.93 -4.77 -11.85
C THR A 98 -0.12 -5.57 -11.06
N ALA A 99 -1.28 -4.98 -10.79
CA ALA A 99 -2.39 -5.63 -10.10
C ALA A 99 -2.83 -6.88 -10.88
N LYS A 100 -2.81 -8.02 -10.19
CA LYS A 100 -3.42 -9.25 -10.69
C LYS A 100 -4.83 -9.37 -10.16
N ALA A 101 -5.73 -9.91 -10.97
CA ALA A 101 -7.07 -10.24 -10.52
C ALA A 101 -7.00 -11.14 -9.29
N ASP A 102 -7.78 -10.81 -8.26
CA ASP A 102 -7.85 -11.61 -7.05
C ASP A 102 -8.70 -12.85 -7.33
N THR A 103 -8.05 -13.92 -7.77
CA THR A 103 -8.71 -15.20 -8.11
C THR A 103 -8.80 -16.16 -6.91
N HIS A 104 -8.25 -15.77 -5.76
CA HIS A 104 -8.11 -16.68 -4.62
C HIS A 104 -9.33 -16.68 -3.69
N LEU A 105 -10.17 -15.66 -3.78
CA LEU A 105 -11.43 -15.58 -3.05
C LEU A 105 -12.57 -15.52 -4.06
N GLN A 106 -13.26 -16.65 -4.24
CA GLN A 106 -14.48 -16.71 -5.04
C GLN A 106 -15.52 -15.76 -4.42
N THR A 107 -16.13 -14.93 -5.25
CA THR A 107 -17.30 -14.15 -4.85
C THR A 107 -18.37 -15.13 -4.39
N TRP A 108 -18.97 -14.88 -3.23
CA TRP A 108 -20.05 -15.74 -2.73
C TRP A 108 -21.20 -15.76 -3.76
N GLU A 109 -21.51 -16.94 -4.29
CA GLU A 109 -22.69 -17.16 -5.12
C GLU A 109 -23.84 -17.57 -4.20
N ALA A 110 -24.96 -16.85 -4.28
CA ALA A 110 -26.17 -17.23 -3.58
C ALA A 110 -26.59 -18.63 -4.03
N LYS A 111 -26.81 -19.54 -3.08
CA LYS A 111 -27.48 -20.81 -3.41
C LYS A 111 -28.89 -20.48 -3.85
N THR A 112 -29.19 -20.72 -5.13
CA THR A 112 -30.54 -20.78 -5.69
C THR A 112 -31.35 -21.91 -5.09
#